data_AF-A0A962Y398-F1
#
_entry.id   AF-A0A962Y398-F1
#
_cell.length_a   1.000
_cell.length_b   1.000
_cell.length_c   1.000
_cell.angle_alpha   90.00
_cell.angle_beta   90.00
_cell.angle_gamma   90.00
#
_symmetry.space_group_name_H-M   'P 1'
#
loop_
_entity.id
_entity.type
_entity.pdbx_description
1 polymer ?
#
loop_
_entity_poly.entity_id
_entity_poly.type
_entity_poly.pdbx_seq_one_letter_code
_entity_poly.pdbx_strand_id
1 'polypeptide(L)' 'LGKISKEQRAGHWPVWQTALRNPDFAAFAKSCGGLGIRVDHPDELHGALKRAIAYEGPSLVEVMTDVELI' A
#
# COMPACT_ATOMS: atom_id res chain seq x y z
N LEU A 1 -5.50 -5.66 -7.87
CA LEU A 1 -6.40 -4.98 -8.84
C LEU A 1 -7.74 -4.67 -8.17
N GLY A 2 -7.77 -3.68 -7.25
CA GLY A 2 -8.93 -3.43 -6.38
C GLY A 2 -10.18 -2.97 -7.14
N LYS A 3 -10.04 -2.04 -8.09
CA LYS A 3 -11.16 -1.51 -8.89
C LYS A 3 -11.87 -2.59 -9.70
N ILE A 4 -11.13 -3.43 -10.43
CA ILE A 4 -11.68 -4.54 -11.22
C ILE A 4 -12.44 -5.52 -10.31
N SER A 5 -11.90 -5.81 -9.12
CA SER A 5 -12.57 -6.68 -8.15
C SER A 5 -13.87 -6.06 -7.64
N LYS A 6 -13.90 -4.73 -7.41
CA LYS A 6 -15.12 -4.00 -6.99
C LYS A 6 -16.20 -4.02 -8.08
N GLU A 7 -15.81 -3.84 -9.34
CA GLU A 7 -16.71 -3.91 -10.50
C GLU A 7 -17.27 -5.33 -10.71
N GLN A 8 -16.45 -6.37 -10.59
CA GLN A 8 -16.90 -7.78 -10.66
C GLN A 8 -17.91 -8.12 -9.57
N ARG A 9 -17.68 -7.66 -8.32
CA ARG A 9 -18.63 -7.82 -7.21
C ARG A 9 -19.93 -7.08 -7.45
N ALA A 10 -19.87 -5.83 -7.93
CA ALA A 10 -21.06 -5.03 -8.25
C ALA A 10 -21.91 -5.67 -9.36
N GLY A 11 -21.26 -6.35 -10.32
CA GLY A 11 -21.93 -7.13 -11.36
C GLY A 11 -22.41 -8.52 -10.92
N HIS A 12 -22.27 -8.87 -9.64
CA HIS A 12 -22.57 -10.20 -9.08
C HIS A 12 -21.80 -11.34 -9.74
N TRP A 13 -20.60 -11.07 -10.26
CA TRP A 13 -19.70 -12.09 -10.80
C TRP A 13 -18.71 -12.58 -9.75
N PRO A 14 -18.22 -13.82 -9.87
CA PRO A 14 -17.06 -14.27 -9.10
C PRO A 14 -15.86 -13.34 -9.36
N VAL A 15 -15.12 -13.01 -8.30
CA VAL A 15 -13.85 -12.28 -8.44
C VAL A 15 -12.85 -13.23 -9.11
N TRP A 16 -12.26 -12.81 -10.23
CA TRP A 16 -11.36 -13.66 -11.02
C TRP A 16 -10.15 -12.90 -11.54
N GLN A 17 -8.96 -13.49 -11.37
CA GLN A 17 -7.66 -13.01 -11.88
C GLN A 17 -7.23 -11.61 -11.38
N THR A 18 -7.73 -11.18 -10.22
CA THR A 18 -7.38 -9.87 -9.65
C THR A 18 -6.62 -9.94 -8.33
N ALA A 19 -6.47 -11.15 -7.77
CA ALA A 19 -5.72 -11.41 -6.55
C ALA A 19 -4.23 -11.18 -6.77
N LEU A 20 -3.59 -10.43 -5.87
CA LEU A 20 -2.17 -10.12 -5.91
C LEU A 20 -1.55 -10.50 -4.57
N ARG A 21 -0.37 -11.12 -4.62
CA ARG A 21 0.49 -11.29 -3.45
C ARG A 21 1.54 -10.19 -3.48
N ASN A 22 1.42 -9.24 -2.56
CA ASN A 22 2.36 -8.14 -2.45
C ASN A 22 3.61 -8.57 -1.64
N PRO A 23 4.81 -8.16 -2.05
CA PRO A 23 5.98 -8.19 -1.18
C PRO A 23 5.88 -7.10 -0.10
N ASP A 24 6.79 -7.11 0.87
CA ASP A 24 7.03 -5.98 1.76
C ASP A 24 7.69 -4.85 0.96
N PHE A 25 6.90 -3.85 0.57
CA PHE A 25 7.38 -2.74 -0.27
C PHE A 25 8.30 -1.80 0.51
N ALA A 26 8.05 -1.62 1.81
CA ALA A 26 8.93 -0.83 2.66
C ALA A 26 10.32 -1.49 2.78
N ALA A 27 10.39 -2.81 2.94
CA ALA A 27 11.66 -3.56 2.93
C ALA A 27 12.35 -3.49 1.56
N PHE A 28 11.58 -3.58 0.46
CA PHE A 28 12.11 -3.41 -0.89
C PHE A 28 12.78 -2.04 -1.06
N ALA A 29 12.12 -0.95 -0.66
CA ALA A 29 12.69 0.40 -0.73
C ALA A 29 14.01 0.53 0.05
N LYS A 30 14.08 -0.05 1.25
CA LYS A 30 15.33 -0.12 2.04
C LYS A 30 16.43 -0.89 1.32
N SER A 31 16.09 -2.02 0.69
CA SER A 31 17.06 -2.85 -0.05
C SER A 31 17.66 -2.12 -1.26
N CYS A 32 16.91 -1.17 -1.85
CA CYS A 32 17.37 -0.31 -2.92
C CYS A 32 18.17 0.91 -2.44
N GLY A 33 18.42 1.05 -1.13
CA GLY A 33 19.15 2.16 -0.54
C GLY A 33 18.31 3.41 -0.25
N GLY A 34 16.98 3.33 -0.39
CA GLY A 34 16.05 4.40 -0.04
C GLY A 34 15.45 4.24 1.36
N LEU A 35 14.59 5.19 1.73
CA LEU A 35 13.79 5.10 2.95
C LEU A 35 12.49 4.33 2.69
N GLY A 36 12.28 3.23 3.40
CA GLY A 36 11.00 2.52 3.42
C GLY A 36 10.29 2.61 4.76
N ILE A 37 9.04 3.06 4.77
CA ILE A 37 8.20 3.14 5.96
C ILE A 37 6.92 2.36 5.70
N ARG A 38 6.56 1.47 6.62
CA ARG A 38 5.26 0.79 6.64
C ARG A 38 4.34 1.50 7.64
N VAL A 39 3.08 1.65 7.27
CA VAL A 39 1.99 2.21 8.08
C VAL A 39 0.91 1.15 8.19
N ASP A 40 0.74 0.60 9.38
CA ASP A 40 -0.29 -0.41 9.66
C ASP A 40 -1.51 0.22 10.37
N HIS A 41 -1.33 1.38 11.03
CA HIS A 41 -2.40 2.10 11.71
C HIS A 41 -2.59 3.55 11.24
N PRO A 42 -3.84 4.08 11.17
CA PRO A 42 -4.11 5.42 10.65
C PRO A 42 -3.39 6.56 11.38
N ASP A 43 -3.14 6.43 12.68
CA ASP A 43 -2.47 7.41 13.53
C ASP A 43 -0.96 7.54 13.22
N GLU A 44 -0.36 6.51 12.61
CA GLU A 44 1.04 6.52 12.18
C GLU A 44 1.26 7.33 10.89
N LEU A 45 0.20 7.50 10.08
CA LEU A 45 0.29 8.03 8.71
C LEU A 45 0.93 9.42 8.66
N HIS A 46 0.49 10.33 9.53
CA HIS A 46 1.00 11.70 9.54
C HIS A 46 2.50 11.76 9.88
N GLY A 47 2.93 10.95 10.85
CA GLY A 47 4.34 10.82 11.24
C GLY A 47 5.18 10.19 10.13
N ALA A 48 4.65 9.15 9.48
CA ALA A 48 5.31 8.48 8.36
C ALA A 48 5.55 9.44 7.19
N LEU A 49 4.53 10.21 6.79
CA LEU A 49 4.62 11.18 5.71
C LEU A 49 5.63 12.28 6.03
N LYS A 50 5.62 12.84 7.25
CA LYS A 50 6.62 13.83 7.66
C LYS A 50 8.05 13.33 7.52
N ARG A 51 8.33 12.09 7.98
CA ARG A 51 9.66 11.49 7.85
C ARG A 51 10.04 11.23 6.40
N ALA A 52 9.10 10.72 5.59
CA ALA A 52 9.34 10.42 4.18
C ALA A 52 9.65 11.68 3.36
N ILE A 53 8.95 12.79 3.63
CA ILE A 53 9.15 14.07 2.94
C ILE A 53 10.45 14.75 3.38
N ALA A 54 10.81 14.65 4.66
CA ALA A 54 12.04 15.25 5.19
C ALA A 54 13.31 14.45 4.84
N TYR A 55 13.17 13.24 4.29
CA TYR A 55 14.30 12.40 3.94
C TYR A 55 15.01 12.92 2.67
N GLU A 56 16.32 13.14 2.77
CA GLU A 56 17.15 13.54 1.64
C GLU A 56 17.48 12.33 0.76
N GLY A 57 16.51 11.90 -0.04
CA GLY A 57 16.64 10.78 -0.97
C GLY A 57 15.28 10.18 -1.37
N PRO A 58 15.28 9.10 -2.18
CA PRO A 58 14.05 8.39 -2.52
C PRO A 58 13.40 7.77 -1.27
N SER A 59 12.11 8.02 -1.08
CA SER A 59 11.32 7.46 0.02
C SER A 59 10.04 6.77 -0.49
N LEU A 60 9.62 5.73 0.23
CA LEU A 60 8.40 4.97 -0.02
C LEU A 60 7.65 4.78 1.30
N VAL A 61 6.35 5.10 1.29
CA VAL A 61 5.43 4.82 2.40
C VAL A 61 4.43 3.75 1.94
N GLU A 62 4.54 2.56 2.49
CA GLU A 62 3.58 1.47 2.30
C GLU A 62 2.44 1.63 3.30
N VAL A 63 1.25 1.98 2.81
CA VAL A 63 0.06 2.19 3.64
C VAL A 63 -0.87 1.00 3.51
N MET A 64 -1.06 0.27 4.60
CA MET A 64 -2.05 -0.80 4.63
C MET A 64 -3.45 -0.22 4.65
N THR A 65 -4.27 -0.66 3.70
CA THR A 65 -5.64 -0.22 3.55
C THR A 65 -6.56 -1.43 3.51
N ASP A 66 -7.78 -1.25 4.01
CA ASP A 66 -8.81 -2.27 3.94
C ASP A 66 -9.29 -2.42 2.50
N VAL A 67 -9.21 -3.65 1.98
CA VAL A 67 -9.62 -4.02 0.63
C VAL A 67 -11.14 -4.15 0.48
N GLU A 68 -11.85 -4.22 1.60
CA GLU A 68 -13.31 -4.33 1.68
C GLU A 68 -14.00 -3.00 2.01
N LEU A 69 -13.25 -1.90 2.20
CA LEU A 69 -13.85 -0.59 2.49
C LEU A 69 -14.70 -0.13 1.29
N ILE A 70 -16.03 -0.07 1.50
CA ILE A 70 -17.03 0.30 0.49
C ILE A 70 -17.11 1.80 0.32
#